data_AF-A0A521DPP5-F1
#
_entry.id   AF-A0A521DPP5-F1
#
_cell.length_a   1.000
_cell.length_b   1.000
_cell.length_c   1.000
_cell.angle_alpha   90.00
_cell.angle_beta   90.00
_cell.angle_gamma   90.00
#
_symmetry.space_group_name_H-M   'P 1'
#
loop_
_entity.id
_entity.type
_entity.pdbx_description
1 polymer ?
#
loop_
_entity_poly.entity_id
_entity_poly.type
_entity_poly.pdbx_seq_one_letter_code
_entity_poly.pdbx_strand_id
1 'polypeptide(L)'
;MPFDATLVRWPGAGGWVFAPVPAEHAPEAAGPFGRVPVTATVDGRTWATSVWRDRAAGWLLPVPARIRRGRDDGDVVTVDVEVDPARL
;
A
#
# COMPACT_ATOMS: atom_id res chain seq x y z
N MET A 1 -8.23 9.05 -5.32
CA MET A 1 -7.73 9.49 -6.65
C MET A 1 -6.51 8.65 -6.93
N PRO A 2 -6.46 7.96 -8.08
CA PRO A 2 -5.39 7.03 -8.35
C PRO A 2 -4.06 7.75 -8.63
N PHE A 3 -2.96 7.09 -8.28
CA PHE A 3 -1.59 7.50 -8.53
C PHE A 3 -0.75 6.32 -8.98
N ASP A 4 0.34 6.59 -9.69
CA ASP A 4 1.29 5.55 -10.09
C ASP A 4 2.34 5.33 -8.99
N ALA A 5 2.63 4.06 -8.71
CA ALA A 5 3.64 3.65 -7.75
C ALA A 5 4.55 2.59 -8.36
N THR A 6 5.86 2.73 -8.18
CA THR A 6 6.82 1.66 -8.46
C THR A 6 6.82 0.70 -7.28
N LEU A 7 6.53 -0.57 -7.54
CA LEU A 7 6.55 -1.60 -6.52
C LEU A 7 7.98 -1.81 -6.00
N VAL A 8 8.09 -1.97 -4.69
CA VAL A 8 9.36 -2.22 -3.99
C VAL A 8 9.26 -3.49 -3.19
N ARG A 9 10.20 -4.41 -3.42
CA ARG A 9 10.34 -5.62 -2.63
C ARG A 9 11.15 -5.32 -1.38
N TRP A 10 10.54 -5.61 -0.23
CA TRP A 10 11.18 -5.37 1.05
C TRP A 10 12.19 -6.46 1.37
N PRO A 11 13.42 -6.12 1.79
CA PRO A 11 14.40 -7.11 2.22
C PRO A 11 13.93 -7.77 3.52
N GLY A 12 13.84 -9.09 3.53
CA GLY A 12 13.46 -9.86 4.72
C GLY A 12 12.78 -11.19 4.42
N ALA A 13 12.61 -12.01 5.47
CA ALA A 13 11.88 -13.27 5.37
C ALA A 13 10.41 -12.99 4.99
N GLY A 14 9.97 -13.54 3.86
CA GLY A 14 8.59 -13.42 3.37
C GLY A 14 8.44 -12.75 2.00
N GLY A 15 9.46 -12.02 1.52
CA GLY A 15 9.45 -11.47 0.15
C GLY A 15 8.26 -10.55 -0.15
N TRP A 16 7.85 -9.75 0.84
CA TRP A 16 6.74 -8.82 0.68
C TRP A 16 7.08 -7.73 -0.33
N VAL A 17 6.06 -7.33 -1.09
CA VAL A 17 6.15 -6.23 -2.06
C VAL A 17 5.16 -5.16 -1.65
N PHE A 18 5.61 -3.92 -1.71
CA PHE A 18 4.87 -2.74 -1.27
C PHE A 18 4.78 -1.72 -2.41
N ALA A 19 3.67 -0.98 -2.43
CA ALA A 19 3.56 0.26 -3.18
C ALA A 19 3.76 1.42 -2.20
N PRO A 20 4.78 2.29 -2.40
CA PRO A 20 4.89 3.53 -1.65
C PRO A 20 3.65 4.42 -1.89
N VAL A 21 3.11 5.01 -0.82
CA VAL A 21 1.94 5.89 -0.87
C VAL A 21 2.41 7.33 -0.67
N PRO A 22 2.31 8.21 -1.68
CA PRO A 22 2.65 9.62 -1.54
C PRO A 22 1.86 10.29 -0.40
N ALA A 23 2.46 11.27 0.25
CA ALA A 23 1.88 11.91 1.44
C ALA A 23 0.49 12.54 1.17
N GLU A 24 0.26 13.06 -0.04
CA GLU A 24 -1.02 13.62 -0.49
C GLU A 24 -2.16 12.58 -0.64
N HIS A 25 -1.80 11.29 -0.75
CA HIS A 25 -2.75 10.17 -0.83
C HIS A 25 -2.75 9.30 0.43
N ALA A 26 -1.90 9.63 1.40
CA ALA A 26 -1.74 8.87 2.62
C ALA A 26 -2.67 9.39 3.73
N PRO A 27 -2.96 8.57 4.76
CA PRO A 27 -3.63 9.05 5.96
C PRO A 27 -2.83 10.17 6.64
N GLU A 28 -3.53 11.13 7.25
CA GLU A 28 -2.90 12.26 7.93
C GLU A 28 -2.07 11.82 9.14
N ALA A 29 -2.54 10.79 9.86
CA ALA A 29 -1.90 10.27 11.05
C ALA A 29 -1.86 8.74 11.07
N ALA A 30 -0.85 8.20 11.75
CA ALA A 30 -0.75 6.77 12.01
C ALA A 30 -1.72 6.34 13.10
N GLY A 31 -2.49 5.29 12.82
CA GLY A 31 -3.29 4.60 13.83
C GLY A 31 -2.46 3.66 14.71
N PRO A 32 -3.12 2.85 15.56
CA PRO A 32 -2.46 1.86 16.40
C PRO A 32 -1.48 0.97 15.62
N PHE A 33 -0.31 0.71 16.21
CA PHE A 33 0.76 -0.08 15.60
C PHE A 33 1.29 0.48 14.27
N GLY A 34 1.09 1.77 14.00
CA GLY A 34 1.54 2.40 12.77
C GLY A 34 0.72 2.00 11.54
N ARG A 35 -0.54 1.59 11.72
CA ARG A 35 -1.38 1.10 10.62
C ARG A 35 -2.66 1.88 10.52
N VAL A 36 -3.15 2.05 9.29
CA VAL A 36 -4.46 2.64 9.02
C VAL A 36 -5.23 1.74 8.07
N PRO A 37 -6.41 1.23 8.47
CA PRO A 37 -7.37 0.55 7.61
C PRO A 37 -7.71 1.34 6.36
N VAL A 38 -7.61 0.69 5.20
CA VAL A 38 -7.96 1.26 3.90
C VAL A 38 -8.70 0.23 3.05
N THR A 39 -9.45 0.73 2.08
CA THR A 39 -9.79 0.01 0.86
C THR A 39 -8.78 0.43 -0.21
N ALA A 40 -8.02 -0.53 -0.74
CA ALA A 40 -7.02 -0.25 -1.76
C ALA A 40 -7.42 -0.88 -3.09
N THR A 41 -7.13 -0.18 -4.19
CA THR A 41 -7.29 -0.68 -5.55
C THR A 41 -5.94 -0.62 -6.26
N VAL A 42 -5.50 -1.74 -6.84
CA VAL A 42 -4.26 -1.79 -7.63
C VAL A 42 -4.55 -2.45 -8.96
N ASP A 43 -4.26 -1.73 -10.06
CA ASP A 43 -4.59 -2.13 -11.43
C ASP A 43 -6.03 -2.66 -11.57
N GLY A 44 -6.99 -1.95 -10.97
CA GLY A 44 -8.41 -2.29 -10.99
C GLY A 44 -8.83 -3.42 -10.04
N ARG A 45 -7.95 -3.90 -9.15
CA ARG A 45 -8.28 -4.94 -8.16
C ARG A 45 -8.40 -4.34 -6.77
N THR A 46 -9.59 -4.42 -6.20
CA THR A 46 -9.89 -3.81 -4.90
C THR A 46 -9.88 -4.83 -3.77
N TRP A 47 -9.33 -4.48 -2.61
CA TRP A 47 -9.42 -5.27 -1.39
C TRP A 47 -9.27 -4.42 -0.11
N ALA A 48 -9.84 -4.91 0.99
CA ALA A 48 -9.62 -4.34 2.31
C ALA A 48 -8.23 -4.71 2.85
N THR A 49 -7.49 -3.72 3.34
CA THR A 49 -6.12 -3.89 3.88
C THR A 49 -5.79 -2.75 4.84
N SER A 50 -4.51 -2.54 5.15
CA SER A 50 -4.04 -1.34 5.85
C SER A 50 -2.79 -0.82 5.18
N VAL A 51 -2.64 0.50 5.12
CA VAL A 51 -1.34 1.13 4.87
C VAL A 51 -0.55 1.20 6.16
N TRP A 52 0.77 1.05 6.06
CA TRP A 52 1.69 0.96 7.18
C TRP A 52 2.61 2.17 7.16
N ARG A 53 2.84 2.78 8.33
CA ARG A 53 3.79 3.87 8.49
C ARG A 53 5.15 3.31 8.88
N ASP A 54 6.06 3.28 7.92
CA ASP A 54 7.47 3.05 8.17
C ASP A 54 8.18 4.34 8.58
N ARG A 55 9.22 4.22 9.41
CA ARG A 55 9.96 5.37 9.94
C ARG A 55 10.85 6.04 8.89
N ALA A 56 11.43 5.26 7.98
CA ALA A 56 12.38 5.74 6.98
C ALA A 56 11.72 5.92 5.60
N ALA A 57 10.85 4.99 5.21
CA ALA A 57 10.25 4.94 3.89
C ALA A 57 8.86 5.58 3.78
N GLY A 58 8.30 6.06 4.90
CA GLY A 58 6.99 6.71 4.91
C GLY A 58 5.83 5.71 4.85
N TRP A 59 4.80 6.01 4.07
CA TRP A 59 3.60 5.19 3.99
C TRP A 59 3.73 4.10 2.93
N LEU A 60 3.39 2.87 3.31
CA LEU A 60 3.53 1.69 2.47
C LEU A 60 2.21 0.93 2.40
N LEU A 61 1.78 0.62 1.18
CA LEU A 61 0.67 -0.29 0.92
C LEU A 61 1.23 -1.69 0.63
N PRO A 62 0.98 -2.71 1.47
CA PRO A 62 1.33 -4.08 1.12
C PRO A 62 0.50 -4.55 -0.08
N VAL A 63 1.16 -5.09 -1.11
CA VAL A 63 0.52 -5.60 -2.34
C VAL A 63 0.72 -7.12 -2.43
N PRO A 64 -0.28 -7.92 -2.02
CA PRO A 64 -0.18 -9.38 -2.03
C PRO A 64 0.06 -9.95 -3.43
N ALA A 65 0.74 -11.10 -3.53
CA ALA A 65 0.99 -11.76 -4.82
C ALA A 65 -0.29 -11.99 -5.65
N ARG A 66 -1.43 -12.32 -4.99
CA ARG A 66 -2.74 -12.48 -5.65
C ARG A 66 -3.24 -11.20 -6.33
N ILE A 67 -2.84 -10.03 -5.86
CA ILE A 67 -3.17 -8.73 -6.44
C ILE A 67 -2.19 -8.38 -7.57
N ARG A 68 -0.88 -8.59 -7.34
CA ARG A 68 0.18 -8.23 -8.28
C ARG A 68 0.13 -8.98 -9.61
N ARG A 69 -0.37 -10.23 -9.62
CA ARG A 69 -0.51 -11.08 -10.83
C ARG A 69 0.71 -11.07 -11.77
N GLY A 70 1.90 -11.24 -11.18
CA GLY A 70 3.16 -11.31 -11.93
C GLY A 70 3.97 -10.02 -11.94
N ARG A 71 3.39 -8.86 -11.57
CA ARG A 71 4.17 -7.65 -11.30
C ARG A 71 4.98 -7.80 -10.02
N ASP A 72 6.18 -7.24 -9.96
CA ASP A 72 7.10 -7.35 -8.83
C ASP A 72 7.91 -6.05 -8.65
N ASP A 73 8.98 -6.13 -7.87
CA ASP A 73 9.95 -5.04 -7.69
C ASP A 73 10.31 -4.35 -9.02
N GLY A 74 10.21 -3.02 -9.03
CA GLY A 74 10.49 -2.18 -10.20
C GLY A 74 9.33 -2.01 -11.17
N ASP A 75 8.28 -2.83 -11.10
CA ASP A 75 7.10 -2.64 -11.94
C ASP A 75 6.23 -1.48 -11.42
N VAL A 76 5.72 -0.67 -12.35
CA VAL A 76 4.78 0.41 -12.04
C VAL A 76 3.37 -0.14 -11.99
N VAL A 77 2.57 0.30 -11.01
CA VAL A 77 1.15 -0.01 -10.87
C VAL A 77 0.35 1.26 -10.62
N THR A 78 -0.92 1.27 -11.03
CA THR A 78 -1.84 2.34 -10.67
C THR A 78 -2.58 1.95 -9.39
N VAL A 79 -2.49 2.80 -8.38
CA VAL A 79 -2.98 2.57 -7.02
C VAL A 79 -4.01 3.63 -6.66
N ASP A 80 -5.13 3.22 -6.06
CA ASP A 80 -6.02 4.12 -5.31
C ASP A 80 -6.13 3.61 -3.87
N VAL A 81 -6.16 4.53 -2.91
CA VAL A 81 -6.24 4.24 -1.48
C VAL A 81 -7.30 5.13 -0.87
N GLU A 82 -8.24 4.52 -0.19
CA GLU A 82 -9.29 5.21 0.56
C GLU A 82 -9.28 4.71 2.01
N VAL A 83 -9.19 5.62 2.97
CA VAL A 83 -9.30 5.27 4.39
C VAL A 83 -10.67 4.65 4.65
N ASP A 84 -10.69 3.55 5.40
CA ASP A 84 -11.93 2.85 5.75
C ASP A 84 -12.36 3.26 7.17
N PRO A 85 -13.28 4.25 7.31
CA PRO A 85 -13.68 4.78 8.61
C PRO A 85 -14.44 3.76 9.47
N ALA A 86 -15.02 2.71 8.86
CA ALA A 86 -15.75 1.69 9.61
C ALA A 86 -14.83 0.72 10.37
N ARG A 87 -13.50 0.79 10.13
CA ARG A 87 -12.51 -0.09 10.75
C ARG A 87 -11.44 0.63 11.57
N LEU A 88 -11.55 1.95 11.70
CA LEU A 88 -10.65 2.77 12.52
C LEU A 88 -10.77 2.49 14.02
#